data_AF-A0A520C106-F1
#
_entry.id   AF-A0A520C106-F1
#
_cell.length_a   1.000
_cell.length_b   1.000
_cell.length_c   1.000
_cell.angle_alpha   90.00
_cell.angle_beta   90.00
_cell.angle_gamma   90.00
#
_symmetry.space_group_name_H-M   'P 1'
#
loop_
_entity.id
_entity.type
_entity.pdbx_description
1 polymer ?
#
loop_
_entity_poly.entity_id
_entity_poly.type
_entity_poly.pdbx_seq_one_letter_code
_entity_poly.pdbx_strand_id
1 'polypeptide(L)'
;MRRLMAGGFALCTAAALSAGGANASSSPQDAAQAFLDWHAQPRAHSDYDRSEVSQLKQLFTGELLCLLQATERYRAHFESAAPGDKPPYADGDFFLSSAWEHPVSAEIELLTVRDSSATALVLFVDSYGTRWRDRLRLRLDGSDWRLADVDRLSLFTDAQGKVSAGTPDSLVQSFYRDMGRNRPEVRWRRVEVDACRVER
;
A
#
# COMPACT_ATOMS: atom_id res chain seq x y z
N MET A 1 -48.85 37.84 -38.67
CA MET A 1 -48.67 37.74 -37.20
C MET A 1 -49.09 36.35 -36.74
N ARG A 2 -48.14 35.49 -36.33
CA ARG A 2 -48.27 34.50 -35.24
C ARG A 2 -46.94 33.76 -35.09
N ARG A 3 -46.29 33.98 -33.95
CA ARG A 3 -45.14 33.25 -33.39
C ARG A 3 -45.62 31.88 -32.88
N LEU A 4 -44.73 30.88 -32.83
CA LEU A 4 -44.64 29.78 -31.84
C LEU A 4 -43.43 28.90 -32.27
N MET A 5 -42.26 29.05 -31.65
CA MET A 5 -41.79 28.53 -30.35
C MET A 5 -40.88 27.31 -30.59
N ALA A 6 -39.61 27.51 -30.20
CA ALA A 6 -38.52 26.56 -30.29
C ALA A 6 -38.66 25.45 -29.23
N GLY A 7 -38.48 24.19 -29.64
CA GLY A 7 -38.32 23.06 -28.74
C GLY A 7 -36.84 22.70 -28.63
N GLY A 8 -36.18 23.20 -27.59
CA GLY A 8 -34.80 22.82 -27.25
C GLY A 8 -34.78 21.44 -26.60
N PHE A 9 -34.08 20.50 -27.22
CA PHE A 9 -33.72 19.22 -26.61
C PHE A 9 -32.56 19.44 -25.64
N ALA A 10 -32.84 19.38 -24.35
CA ALA A 10 -31.82 19.31 -23.32
C ALA A 10 -31.28 17.87 -23.24
N LEU A 11 -30.09 17.64 -23.80
CA LEU A 11 -29.31 16.43 -23.55
C LEU A 11 -28.70 16.54 -22.15
N CYS A 12 -29.26 15.80 -21.19
CA CYS A 12 -28.62 15.53 -19.91
C CYS A 12 -27.47 14.55 -20.13
N THR A 13 -26.25 15.07 -20.20
CA THR A 13 -25.02 14.27 -20.07
C THR A 13 -24.86 13.88 -18.60
N ALA A 14 -25.32 12.68 -18.25
CA ALA A 14 -25.00 12.07 -16.96
C ALA A 14 -23.51 11.67 -16.99
N ALA A 15 -22.68 12.45 -16.30
CA ALA A 15 -21.31 12.08 -16.00
C ALA A 15 -21.34 10.91 -15.00
N ALA A 16 -20.91 9.73 -15.42
CA ALA A 16 -20.66 8.62 -14.52
C ALA A 16 -19.42 8.93 -13.69
N LEU A 17 -19.63 9.39 -12.45
CA LEU A 17 -18.62 9.39 -11.40
C LEU A 17 -18.40 7.93 -10.98
N SER A 18 -17.36 7.29 -11.52
CA SER A 18 -16.85 6.04 -10.98
C SER A 18 -16.24 6.32 -9.61
N ALA A 19 -17.05 6.18 -8.56
CA ALA A 19 -16.54 6.03 -7.22
C ALA A 19 -15.76 4.70 -7.19
N GLY A 20 -14.43 4.79 -7.25
CA GLY A 20 -13.51 3.66 -7.22
C GLY A 20 -13.52 2.97 -5.86
N GLY A 21 -14.58 2.20 -5.58
CA GLY A 21 -14.50 1.15 -4.59
C GLY A 21 -13.52 0.10 -5.10
N ALA A 22 -12.53 -0.26 -4.30
CA ALA A 22 -11.68 -1.41 -4.59
C ALA A 22 -12.62 -2.60 -4.87
N ASN A 23 -12.56 -3.14 -6.07
CA ASN A 23 -13.26 -4.38 -6.40
C ASN A 23 -12.25 -5.50 -6.36
N ALA A 24 -12.71 -6.72 -6.11
CA ALA A 24 -11.89 -7.92 -6.24
C ALA A 24 -11.18 -7.91 -7.60
N SER A 25 -9.85 -8.04 -7.57
CA SER A 25 -9.04 -7.91 -8.78
C SER A 25 -8.89 -9.24 -9.50
N SER A 26 -9.31 -9.26 -10.76
CA SER A 26 -9.23 -10.46 -11.61
C SER A 26 -7.84 -10.69 -12.24
N SER A 27 -6.94 -9.71 -12.18
CA SER A 27 -5.61 -9.79 -12.78
C SER A 27 -4.51 -9.18 -11.89
N PRO A 28 -3.24 -9.61 -12.01
CA PRO A 28 -2.14 -8.99 -11.28
C PRO A 28 -1.97 -7.50 -11.59
N GLN A 29 -2.21 -7.09 -12.85
CA GLN A 29 -2.11 -5.70 -13.27
C GLN A 29 -3.12 -4.83 -12.52
N ASP A 30 -4.38 -5.26 -12.49
CA ASP A 30 -5.45 -4.53 -11.80
C ASP A 30 -5.21 -4.49 -10.29
N ALA A 31 -4.64 -5.56 -9.71
CA ALA A 31 -4.32 -5.62 -8.28
C ALA A 31 -3.18 -4.65 -7.92
N ALA A 32 -2.14 -4.59 -8.76
CA ALA A 32 -1.07 -3.61 -8.62
C ALA A 32 -1.61 -2.17 -8.73
N GLN A 33 -2.42 -1.91 -9.76
CA GLN A 33 -3.00 -0.58 -9.96
C GLN A 33 -3.92 -0.18 -8.81
N ALA A 34 -4.77 -1.08 -8.32
CA ALA A 34 -5.65 -0.81 -7.19
C ALA A 34 -4.88 -0.44 -5.91
N PHE A 35 -3.72 -1.08 -5.67
CA PHE A 35 -2.83 -0.68 -4.58
C PHE A 35 -2.25 0.72 -4.80
N LEU A 36 -1.76 1.03 -6.01
CA LEU A 36 -1.20 2.35 -6.32
C LEU A 36 -2.25 3.47 -6.21
N ASP A 37 -3.47 3.22 -6.69
CA ASP A 37 -4.58 4.16 -6.60
C ASP A 37 -5.00 4.41 -5.15
N TRP A 38 -5.04 3.35 -4.32
CA TRP A 38 -5.29 3.46 -2.89
C TRP A 38 -4.15 4.20 -2.17
N HIS A 39 -2.90 3.93 -2.55
CA HIS A 39 -1.73 4.56 -1.95
C HIS A 39 -1.67 6.07 -2.22
N ALA A 40 -2.07 6.49 -3.42
CA ALA A 40 -2.11 7.90 -3.84
C ALA A 40 -3.23 8.73 -3.19
N GLN A 41 -4.14 8.13 -2.42
CA GLN A 41 -5.23 8.87 -1.77
C GLN A 41 -4.67 9.84 -0.70
N PRO A 42 -5.25 11.04 -0.55
CA PRO A 42 -4.79 12.00 0.46
C PRO A 42 -5.11 11.50 1.87
N ARG A 43 -4.11 10.97 2.57
CA ARG A 43 -4.19 10.50 3.96
C ARG A 43 -2.87 10.71 4.67
N ALA A 44 -2.86 10.63 6.00
CA ALA A 44 -1.60 10.49 6.72
C ALA A 44 -0.99 9.13 6.34
N HIS A 45 0.13 9.12 5.63
CA HIS A 45 0.71 7.91 5.03
C HIS A 45 1.23 6.88 6.06
N SER A 46 1.24 7.23 7.36
CA SER A 46 1.49 6.34 8.48
C SER A 46 0.22 5.83 9.19
N ASP A 47 -0.95 6.35 8.83
CA ASP A 47 -2.24 5.89 9.36
C ASP A 47 -2.90 4.98 8.34
N TYR A 48 -2.69 3.69 8.53
CA TYR A 48 -3.71 2.74 8.13
C TYR A 48 -4.88 2.86 9.12
N ASP A 49 -6.02 3.40 8.66
CA ASP A 49 -7.23 3.48 9.49
C ASP A 49 -7.98 2.13 9.51
N ARG A 50 -8.25 1.62 10.71
CA ARG A 50 -9.08 0.42 10.91
C ARG A 50 -10.49 0.56 10.32
N SER A 51 -10.98 1.78 10.08
CA SER A 51 -12.24 1.99 9.38
C SER A 51 -12.19 1.47 7.92
N GLU A 52 -11.00 1.33 7.33
CA GLU A 52 -10.77 0.87 5.95
C GLU A 52 -10.58 -0.65 5.82
N VAL A 53 -10.76 -1.44 6.89
CA VAL A 53 -10.52 -2.90 6.89
C VAL A 53 -11.17 -3.61 5.69
N SER A 54 -12.38 -3.23 5.30
CA SER A 54 -13.09 -3.84 4.16
C SER A 54 -12.40 -3.57 2.82
N GLN A 55 -11.90 -2.36 2.61
CA GLN A 55 -11.14 -1.98 1.42
C GLN A 55 -9.78 -2.69 1.41
N LEU A 56 -9.11 -2.76 2.55
CA LEU A 56 -7.82 -3.43 2.66
C LEU A 56 -7.91 -4.93 2.40
N LYS A 57 -9.02 -5.57 2.79
CA LYS A 57 -9.27 -6.98 2.48
C LYS A 57 -9.33 -7.26 0.98
N GLN A 58 -9.58 -6.26 0.14
CA GLN A 58 -9.59 -6.43 -1.32
C GLN A 58 -8.21 -6.19 -1.92
N LEU A 59 -7.36 -5.41 -1.25
CA LEU A 59 -6.03 -5.04 -1.73
C LEU A 59 -4.94 -6.03 -1.26
N PHE A 60 -5.06 -6.53 -0.04
CA PHE A 60 -4.00 -7.29 0.61
C PHE A 60 -4.37 -8.76 0.82
N THR A 61 -3.37 -9.63 0.68
CA THR A 61 -3.50 -11.02 1.13
C THR A 61 -3.79 -11.08 2.63
N GLY A 62 -4.38 -12.18 3.09
CA GLY A 62 -4.66 -12.38 4.52
C GLY A 62 -3.43 -12.22 5.43
N GLU A 63 -2.25 -12.67 4.99
CA GLU A 63 -0.99 -12.52 5.72
C GLU A 63 -0.61 -11.05 5.93
N LEU A 64 -0.52 -10.28 4.84
CA LEU A 64 -0.13 -8.87 4.91
C LEU A 64 -1.16 -8.06 5.72
N LEU A 65 -2.46 -8.32 5.52
CA LEU A 65 -3.50 -7.66 6.32
C LEU A 65 -3.37 -7.98 7.81
N CYS A 66 -3.11 -9.24 8.17
CA CYS A 66 -2.90 -9.64 9.56
C CYS A 66 -1.71 -8.92 10.19
N LEU A 67 -0.60 -8.79 9.44
CA LEU A 67 0.59 -8.06 9.89
C LEU A 67 0.33 -6.56 10.07
N LEU A 68 -0.40 -5.91 9.16
CA LEU A 68 -0.82 -4.51 9.31
C LEU A 68 -1.73 -4.30 10.53
N GLN A 69 -2.58 -5.27 10.84
CA GLN A 69 -3.37 -5.21 12.08
C GLN A 69 -2.50 -5.45 13.33
N ALA A 70 -1.43 -6.22 13.20
CA ALA A 70 -0.48 -6.45 14.28
C ALA A 70 0.37 -5.20 14.56
N THR A 71 0.77 -4.42 13.54
CA THR A 71 1.50 -3.16 13.74
C THR A 71 0.69 -2.16 14.57
N GLU A 72 -0.63 -2.09 14.35
CA GLU A 72 -1.54 -1.25 15.15
C GLU A 72 -1.54 -1.66 16.63
N ARG A 73 -1.60 -2.96 16.91
CA ARG A 73 -1.51 -3.46 18.30
C ARG A 73 -0.12 -3.17 18.87
N TYR A 74 0.93 -3.39 18.08
CA TYR A 74 2.31 -3.14 18.48
C TYR A 74 2.53 -1.68 18.87
N ARG A 75 2.02 -0.73 18.08
CA ARG A 75 2.00 0.71 18.39
C ARG A 75 1.34 1.00 19.73
N ALA A 76 0.11 0.52 19.93
CA ALA A 76 -0.62 0.73 21.18
C ALA A 76 0.11 0.19 22.43
N HIS A 77 0.81 -0.94 22.29
CA HIS A 77 1.66 -1.49 23.34
C HIS A 77 2.83 -0.56 23.69
N PHE A 78 3.50 0.02 22.70
CA PHE A 78 4.59 0.98 22.90
C PHE A 78 4.09 2.30 23.50
N GLU A 79 3.00 2.86 22.97
CA GLU A 79 2.38 4.09 23.49
C GLU A 79 1.98 3.95 24.96
N SER A 80 1.42 2.80 25.35
CA SER A 80 1.04 2.55 26.73
C SER A 80 2.25 2.34 27.66
N ALA A 81 3.33 1.75 27.16
CA ALA A 81 4.50 1.41 27.98
C ALA A 81 5.47 2.57 28.15
N ALA A 82 5.57 3.45 27.15
CA ALA A 82 6.40 4.64 27.16
C ALA A 82 5.63 5.85 26.60
N PRO A 83 4.67 6.41 27.38
CA PRO A 83 3.92 7.58 26.94
C PRO A 83 4.85 8.78 26.66
N GLY A 84 4.75 9.35 25.47
CA GLY A 84 5.60 10.47 25.03
C GLY A 84 6.76 10.06 24.12
N ASP A 85 7.13 8.78 24.11
CA ASP A 85 8.03 8.25 23.09
C ASP A 85 7.25 7.98 21.80
N LYS A 86 7.89 8.25 20.66
CA LYS A 86 7.31 7.94 19.35
C LYS A 86 7.26 6.42 19.16
N PRO A 87 6.06 5.83 18.93
CA PRO A 87 5.96 4.38 18.75
C PRO A 87 6.52 3.93 17.40
N PRO A 88 6.89 2.65 17.24
CA PRO A 88 7.30 2.08 15.96
C PRO A 88 6.20 2.25 14.91
N TYR A 89 6.55 2.51 13.65
CA TYR A 89 5.59 2.70 12.54
C TYR A 89 4.61 3.88 12.71
N ALA A 90 4.89 4.83 13.60
CA ALA A 90 4.05 6.01 13.81
C ALA A 90 4.11 7.04 12.68
N ASP A 91 5.27 7.14 12.01
CA ASP A 91 5.50 8.14 10.98
C ASP A 91 6.08 7.49 9.74
N GLY A 92 5.88 8.19 8.63
CA GLY A 92 6.41 7.86 7.33
C GLY A 92 5.65 6.74 6.65
N ASP A 93 5.90 6.63 5.36
CA ASP A 93 5.42 5.53 4.54
C ASP A 93 6.28 4.29 4.78
N PHE A 94 5.67 3.23 5.30
CA PHE A 94 6.36 1.96 5.50
C PHE A 94 6.23 1.02 4.30
N PHE A 95 5.32 1.26 3.36
CA PHE A 95 5.15 0.45 2.16
C PHE A 95 6.28 0.67 1.16
N LEU A 96 6.60 1.94 0.88
CA LEU A 96 7.57 2.31 -0.16
C LEU A 96 8.97 2.52 0.40
N SER A 97 9.97 2.54 -0.48
CA SER A 97 11.36 2.84 -0.11
C SER A 97 11.52 4.25 0.43
N SER A 98 10.79 5.23 -0.11
CA SER A 98 10.76 6.57 0.44
C SER A 98 9.74 6.64 1.58
N ALA A 99 10.21 6.92 2.80
CA ALA A 99 9.35 7.13 3.95
C ALA A 99 8.79 8.55 4.04
N TRP A 100 9.43 9.53 3.39
CA TRP A 100 9.14 10.96 3.60
C TRP A 100 8.79 11.70 2.31
N GLU A 101 9.29 11.23 1.16
CA GLU A 101 8.98 11.79 -0.13
C GLU A 101 7.76 11.07 -0.73
N HIS A 102 6.68 11.83 -0.93
CA HIS A 102 5.46 11.27 -1.50
C HIS A 102 5.54 11.21 -3.02
N PRO A 103 5.25 10.05 -3.64
CA PRO A 103 5.20 9.97 -5.09
C PRO A 103 4.04 10.81 -5.63
N VAL A 104 4.33 11.64 -6.62
CA VAL A 104 3.32 12.33 -7.44
C VAL A 104 2.97 11.52 -8.69
N SER A 105 3.78 10.52 -9.02
CA SER A 105 3.47 9.54 -10.06
C SER A 105 4.01 8.16 -9.71
N ALA A 106 3.32 7.13 -10.22
CA ALA A 106 3.71 5.73 -10.16
C ALA A 106 3.43 5.07 -11.52
N GLU A 107 4.39 4.32 -12.04
CA GLU A 107 4.29 3.62 -13.34
C GLU A 107 4.74 2.16 -13.19
N ILE A 108 3.90 1.22 -13.59
CA ILE A 108 4.27 -0.20 -13.67
C ILE A 108 5.13 -0.41 -14.93
N GLU A 109 6.44 -0.51 -14.76
CA GLU A 109 7.39 -0.67 -15.87
C GLU A 109 7.48 -2.12 -16.37
N LEU A 110 7.31 -3.09 -15.46
CA LEU A 110 7.42 -4.50 -15.77
C LEU A 110 6.48 -5.34 -14.89
N LEU A 111 5.68 -6.18 -15.51
CA LEU A 111 4.87 -7.19 -14.83
C LEU A 111 5.31 -8.60 -15.26
N THR A 112 5.65 -9.44 -14.29
CA THR A 112 5.96 -10.86 -14.52
C THR A 112 4.97 -11.72 -13.74
N VAL A 113 4.30 -12.66 -14.43
CA VAL A 113 3.30 -13.56 -13.84
C VAL A 113 3.80 -15.00 -13.91
N ARG A 114 3.63 -15.75 -12.83
CA ARG A 114 3.99 -17.17 -12.68
C ARG A 114 2.94 -17.88 -11.84
N ASP A 115 2.10 -18.67 -12.48
CA ASP A 115 1.00 -19.42 -11.86
C ASP A 115 0.14 -18.53 -10.94
N SER A 116 0.18 -18.77 -9.64
CA SER A 116 -0.55 -18.03 -8.60
C SER A 116 0.25 -16.87 -7.99
N SER A 117 1.35 -16.45 -8.63
CA SER A 117 2.21 -15.36 -8.16
C SER A 117 2.54 -14.37 -9.28
N ALA A 118 2.80 -13.12 -8.92
CA ALA A 118 3.27 -12.12 -9.87
C ALA A 118 4.13 -11.07 -9.18
N THR A 119 4.96 -10.38 -9.97
CA THR A 119 5.77 -9.26 -9.51
C THR A 119 5.62 -8.07 -10.45
N ALA A 120 5.29 -6.90 -9.91
CA ALA A 120 5.27 -5.65 -10.65
C ALA A 120 6.44 -4.76 -10.19
N LEU A 121 7.34 -4.39 -11.10
CA LEU A 121 8.34 -3.36 -10.86
C LEU A 121 7.68 -2.00 -11.13
N VAL A 122 7.67 -1.14 -10.13
CA VAL A 122 7.01 0.17 -10.20
C VAL A 122 8.05 1.27 -10.06
N LEU A 123 8.06 2.19 -11.01
CA LEU A 123 8.79 3.44 -10.93
C LEU A 123 7.93 4.48 -10.21
N PHE A 124 8.51 5.12 -9.21
CA PHE A 124 7.92 6.25 -8.50
C PHE A 124 8.71 7.52 -8.79
N VAL A 125 8.01 8.66 -8.82
CA VAL A 125 8.62 9.98 -8.93
C VAL A 125 7.97 10.93 -7.92
N ASP A 126 8.77 11.65 -7.14
CA ASP A 126 8.27 12.69 -6.21
C ASP A 126 8.17 14.08 -6.89
N SER A 127 7.72 15.07 -6.13
CA SER A 127 7.60 16.47 -6.61
C SER A 127 8.94 17.17 -6.84
N TYR A 128 10.05 16.62 -6.32
CA TYR A 128 11.41 17.14 -6.51
C TYR A 128 12.14 16.49 -7.69
N GLY A 129 11.52 15.51 -8.35
CA GLY A 129 12.10 14.75 -9.45
C GLY A 129 12.98 13.59 -9.00
N THR A 130 12.96 13.23 -7.72
CA THR A 130 13.59 12.00 -7.23
C THR A 130 12.84 10.80 -7.78
N ARG A 131 13.57 9.83 -8.30
CA ARG A 131 13.04 8.61 -8.89
C ARG A 131 13.52 7.40 -8.10
N TRP A 132 12.64 6.46 -7.82
CA TRP A 132 13.02 5.17 -7.24
C TRP A 132 12.14 4.07 -7.81
N ARG A 133 12.55 2.81 -7.56
CA ARG A 133 11.77 1.64 -7.93
C ARG A 133 11.55 0.76 -6.74
N ASP A 134 10.33 0.26 -6.59
CA ASP A 134 10.01 -0.83 -5.68
C ASP A 134 9.35 -1.97 -6.45
N ARG A 135 9.34 -3.16 -5.86
CA ARG A 135 8.69 -4.33 -6.45
C ARG A 135 7.50 -4.75 -5.61
N LEU A 136 6.32 -4.65 -6.20
CA LEU A 136 5.10 -5.22 -5.63
C LEU A 136 5.10 -6.74 -5.88
N ARG A 137 4.91 -7.53 -4.82
CA ARG A 137 4.69 -8.97 -4.93
C ARG A 137 3.21 -9.24 -4.77
N LEU A 138 2.63 -9.91 -5.75
CA LEU A 138 1.21 -10.20 -5.83
C LEU A 138 1.01 -11.72 -5.76
N ARG A 139 -0.10 -12.15 -5.19
CA ARG A 139 -0.48 -13.55 -5.09
C ARG A 139 -1.97 -13.71 -5.36
N LEU A 140 -2.32 -14.80 -6.03
CA LEU A 140 -3.70 -15.24 -6.14
C LEU A 140 -4.15 -15.80 -4.79
N ASP A 141 -5.14 -15.16 -4.17
CA ASP A 141 -5.72 -15.52 -2.89
C ASP A 141 -7.20 -15.85 -3.12
N GLY A 142 -7.51 -17.15 -3.22
CA GLY A 142 -8.79 -17.63 -3.75
C GLY A 142 -8.90 -17.34 -5.25
N SER A 143 -9.87 -16.52 -5.64
CA SER A 143 -10.09 -16.08 -7.03
C SER A 143 -9.44 -14.73 -7.36
N ASP A 144 -8.88 -14.04 -6.36
CA ASP A 144 -8.53 -12.63 -6.49
C ASP A 144 -7.03 -12.43 -6.38
N TRP A 145 -6.47 -11.57 -7.23
CA TRP A 145 -5.09 -11.12 -7.09
C TRP A 145 -4.99 -10.05 -6.03
N ARG A 146 -4.02 -10.20 -5.11
CA ARG A 146 -3.81 -9.28 -3.99
C ARG A 146 -2.33 -9.02 -3.77
N LEU A 147 -2.02 -7.86 -3.20
CA LEU A 147 -0.67 -7.54 -2.77
C LEU A 147 -0.30 -8.40 -1.56
N ALA A 148 0.79 -9.14 -1.70
CA ALA A 148 1.36 -10.02 -0.70
C ALA A 148 2.52 -9.37 0.03
N ASP A 149 3.31 -8.53 -0.64
CA ASP A 149 4.51 -7.90 -0.09
C ASP A 149 4.97 -6.73 -0.98
N VAL A 150 5.87 -5.90 -0.44
CA VAL A 150 6.62 -4.89 -1.19
C VAL A 150 8.10 -5.10 -0.92
N ASP A 151 8.89 -5.38 -1.96
CA ASP A 151 10.34 -5.27 -1.88
C ASP A 151 10.73 -3.81 -2.10
N ARG A 152 11.15 -3.15 -1.03
CA ARG A 152 11.73 -1.81 -1.07
C ARG A 152 13.15 -1.95 -1.58
N LEU A 153 13.42 -1.52 -2.81
CA LEU A 153 14.77 -1.68 -3.41
C LEU A 153 15.73 -0.58 -2.96
N SER A 154 15.18 0.54 -2.46
CA SER A 154 15.91 1.64 -1.83
C SER A 154 17.05 2.20 -2.68
N LEU A 155 16.85 2.26 -4.01
CA LEU A 155 17.75 2.93 -4.94
C LEU A 155 17.05 4.17 -5.48
N PHE A 156 17.62 5.33 -5.19
CA PHE A 156 17.06 6.63 -5.55
C PHE A 156 17.97 7.31 -6.55
N THR A 157 17.39 8.07 -7.47
CA THR A 157 18.09 8.91 -8.43
C THR A 157 17.47 10.30 -8.34
N ASP A 158 18.23 11.30 -7.92
CA ASP A 158 17.74 12.68 -7.86
C ASP A 158 17.59 13.31 -9.26
N ALA A 159 17.04 14.53 -9.30
CA ALA A 159 16.83 15.26 -10.55
C ALA A 159 18.14 15.58 -11.31
N GLN A 160 19.29 15.50 -10.65
CA GLN A 160 20.62 15.69 -11.26
C GLN A 160 21.26 14.37 -11.70
N GLY A 161 20.56 13.24 -11.51
CA GLY A 161 21.05 11.91 -11.88
C GLY A 161 21.99 11.28 -10.84
N LYS A 162 22.15 11.88 -9.66
CA LYS A 162 22.96 11.28 -8.60
C LYS A 162 22.19 10.15 -7.94
N VAL A 163 22.88 9.03 -7.77
CA VAL A 163 22.31 7.83 -7.14
C VAL A 163 22.62 7.82 -5.64
N SER A 164 21.62 7.49 -4.84
CA SER A 164 21.77 7.15 -3.42
C SER A 164 21.10 5.80 -3.13
N ALA A 165 21.62 5.09 -2.12
CA ALA A 165 21.15 3.78 -1.74
C ALA A 165 20.79 3.76 -0.24
N GLY A 166 19.61 3.24 0.06
CA GLY A 166 19.19 2.84 1.41
C GLY A 166 19.45 1.35 1.65
N THR A 167 18.73 0.78 2.61
CA THR A 167 18.79 -0.66 2.91
C THR A 167 17.58 -1.35 2.28
N PRO A 168 17.78 -2.19 1.24
CA PRO A 168 16.68 -2.92 0.63
C PRO A 168 16.06 -3.89 1.64
N ASP A 169 14.74 -4.01 1.63
CA ASP A 169 14.04 -4.90 2.55
C ASP A 169 12.65 -5.28 2.03
N SER A 170 12.15 -6.43 2.46
CA SER A 170 10.75 -6.83 2.25
C SER A 170 9.90 -6.28 3.39
N LEU A 171 8.75 -5.70 3.08
CA LEU A 171 7.83 -5.19 4.09
C LEU A 171 7.40 -6.30 5.06
N VAL A 172 6.96 -7.44 4.53
CA VAL A 172 6.55 -8.60 5.32
C VAL A 172 7.70 -9.13 6.19
N GLN A 173 8.92 -9.26 5.63
CA GLN A 173 10.07 -9.69 6.42
C GLN A 173 10.44 -8.67 7.51
N SER A 174 10.28 -7.37 7.24
CA SER A 174 10.52 -6.33 8.22
C SER A 174 9.57 -6.45 9.42
N PHE A 175 8.28 -6.66 9.16
CA PHE A 175 7.29 -6.89 10.20
C PHE A 175 7.59 -8.13 11.04
N TYR A 176 7.93 -9.26 10.40
CA TYR A 176 8.32 -10.45 11.15
C TYR A 176 9.61 -10.27 11.94
N ARG A 177 10.59 -9.53 11.43
CA ARG A 177 11.86 -9.28 12.13
C ARG A 177 11.66 -8.42 13.36
N ASP A 178 10.85 -7.38 13.23
CA ASP A 178 10.70 -6.33 14.24
C ASP A 178 9.69 -6.74 15.33
N MET A 179 8.55 -7.33 14.91
CA MET A 179 7.48 -7.76 15.81
C MET A 179 7.55 -9.25 16.18
N GLY A 180 8.33 -10.08 15.48
CA GLY A 180 8.44 -11.53 15.74
C GLY A 180 9.30 -11.90 16.95
N ARG A 181 9.55 -10.97 17.87
CA ARG A 181 10.29 -11.21 19.11
C ARG A 181 9.42 -10.85 20.30
N ASN A 182 9.57 -11.59 21.40
CA ASN A 182 8.97 -11.18 22.67
C ASN A 182 9.64 -9.88 23.12
N ARG A 183 8.84 -8.91 23.55
CA ARG A 183 9.28 -7.63 24.11
C ARG A 183 8.60 -7.43 25.46
N PRO A 184 9.11 -8.04 26.54
CA PRO A 184 8.50 -7.96 27.87
C PRO A 184 8.30 -6.51 28.35
N GLU A 185 9.19 -5.61 27.96
CA GLU A 185 9.18 -4.18 28.29
C GLU A 185 7.90 -3.46 27.83
N VAL A 186 7.30 -3.90 26.73
CA VAL A 186 6.04 -3.35 26.19
C VAL A 186 4.89 -4.36 26.25
N ARG A 187 5.07 -5.48 26.96
CA ARG A 187 4.10 -6.60 27.06
C ARG A 187 3.70 -7.18 25.70
N TRP A 188 4.60 -7.15 24.72
CA TRP A 188 4.36 -7.75 23.40
C TRP A 188 4.88 -9.19 23.34
N ARG A 189 4.10 -10.06 22.70
CA ARG A 189 4.44 -11.48 22.55
C ARG A 189 4.54 -11.82 21.07
N ARG A 190 5.53 -12.63 20.71
CA ARG A 190 5.73 -13.12 19.34
C ARG A 190 4.48 -13.81 18.76
N VAL A 191 3.69 -14.47 19.59
CA VAL A 191 2.45 -15.16 19.17
C VAL A 191 1.46 -14.23 18.46
N GLU A 192 1.53 -12.92 18.73
CA GLU A 192 0.67 -11.90 18.12
C GLU A 192 0.89 -11.75 16.61
N VAL A 193 2.04 -12.22 16.07
CA VAL A 193 2.37 -12.20 14.64
C VAL A 193 2.65 -13.58 14.05
N ASP A 194 3.02 -14.59 14.86
CA ASP A 194 3.21 -15.95 14.34
C ASP A 194 1.93 -16.50 13.69
N ALA A 195 0.75 -16.12 14.21
CA ALA A 195 -0.55 -16.51 13.66
C ALA A 195 -0.83 -15.91 12.27
N CYS A 196 -0.09 -14.88 11.84
CA CYS A 196 -0.24 -14.29 10.50
C CYS A 196 0.45 -15.09 9.40
N ARG A 197 1.37 -16.01 9.76
CA ARG A 197 2.08 -16.84 8.79
C ARG A 197 1.10 -17.78 8.12
N VAL A 198 0.94 -17.64 6.82
CA VAL A 198 0.26 -18.65 6.00
C VAL A 198 1.30 -19.72 5.68
N GLU A 199 0.98 -21.00 5.95
CA GLU A 199 1.80 -22.12 5.50
C GLU A 199 1.97 -22.01 3.97
N ARG A 200 3.22 -21.92 3.51
CA ARG A 200 3.57 -21.71 2.09
C ARG A 200 3.57 -23.02 1.32
#